data_AF-A0A5E6N7R1-F1
#
_entry.id   AF-A0A5E6N7R1-F1
#
_cell.length_a   1.000
_cell.length_b   1.000
_cell.length_c   1.000
_cell.angle_alpha   90.00
_cell.angle_beta   90.00
_cell.angle_gamma   90.00
#
_symmetry.space_group_name_H-M   'P 1'
#
loop_
_entity.id
_entity.type
_entity.pdbx_description
1 polymer ?
#
loop_
_entity_poly.entity_id
_entity_poly.type
_entity_poly.pdbx_seq_one_letter_code
_entity_poly.pdbx_strand_id
1 'polypeptide(L)'
;MATLQKDPKAMRLAKNTFSQYCQSCHDKDGKGQTNFPNLTDQAWFWGGSEAQITQTITHGRKAIMPAWGPMLKEKGVTNVANYVKSISDNTFDEEKTRSWPSKIQASLCGLSWCKFTR
;
A
#
# COMPACT_ATOMS: atom_id res chain seq x y z
N MET A 1 4.31 29.80 6.51
CA MET A 1 3.83 29.06 7.68
C MET A 1 5.04 28.39 8.31
N ALA A 2 5.79 29.13 9.13
CA ALA A 2 6.95 28.68 9.88
C ALA A 2 6.95 29.59 11.12
N THR A 3 7.10 29.17 12.39
CA THR A 3 7.81 28.02 12.95
C THR A 3 7.20 27.58 14.30
N LEU A 4 5.93 27.11 14.33
CA LEU A 4 5.40 26.55 15.59
C LEU A 4 6.15 25.29 16.02
N GLN A 5 6.67 24.52 15.05
CA GLN A 5 7.49 23.34 15.29
C GLN A 5 8.78 23.64 16.10
N LYS A 6 9.28 24.88 16.04
CA LYS A 6 10.48 25.31 16.80
C LYS A 6 10.14 25.93 18.14
N ASP A 7 8.88 26.23 18.42
CA ASP A 7 8.44 26.79 19.70
C ASP A 7 8.20 25.65 20.72
N PRO A 8 9.01 25.55 21.79
CA PRO A 8 8.88 24.49 22.78
C PRO A 8 7.54 24.53 23.54
N LYS A 9 6.91 25.70 23.70
CA LYS A 9 5.60 25.81 24.34
C LYS A 9 4.51 25.25 23.44
N ALA A 10 4.53 25.62 22.16
CA ALA A 10 3.60 25.10 21.17
C ALA A 10 3.71 23.57 21.04
N MET A 11 4.93 23.03 21.00
CA MET A 11 5.15 21.58 20.90
C MET A 11 4.77 20.82 22.16
N ARG A 12 4.90 21.42 23.34
CA ARG A 12 4.39 20.81 24.59
C ARG A 12 2.87 20.69 24.58
N LEU A 13 2.17 21.73 24.13
CA LEU A 13 0.72 21.68 23.97
C LEU A 13 0.32 20.64 22.92
N ALA A 14 0.96 20.66 21.75
CA ALA A 14 0.69 19.71 20.67
C ALA A 14 0.89 18.25 21.12
N LYS A 15 1.94 17.97 21.91
CA LYS A 15 2.16 16.65 22.50
C LYS A 15 1.00 16.24 23.41
N ASN A 16 0.52 17.14 24.27
CA ASN A 16 -0.63 16.85 25.14
C ASN A 16 -1.91 16.59 24.33
N THR A 17 -2.15 17.36 23.27
CA THR A 17 -3.28 17.15 22.35
C THR A 17 -3.16 15.81 21.62
N PHE A 18 -1.97 15.47 21.13
CA PHE A 18 -1.70 14.17 20.50
C PHE A 18 -1.98 13.02 21.47
N SER A 19 -1.53 13.14 22.73
CA SER A 19 -1.83 12.17 23.77
C SER A 19 -3.32 12.07 24.10
N GLN A 20 -4.10 13.14 23.97
CA GLN A 20 -5.53 13.07 24.28
C GLN A 20 -6.37 12.48 23.14
N TYR A 21 -6.05 12.82 21.90
CA TYR A 21 -6.95 12.56 20.76
C TYR A 21 -6.38 11.60 19.70
N CYS A 22 -5.05 11.47 19.60
CA CYS A 22 -4.41 10.76 18.48
C CYS A 22 -3.72 9.46 18.91
N GLN A 23 -3.17 9.41 20.12
CA GLN A 23 -2.38 8.27 20.59
C GLN A 23 -3.18 6.97 20.67
N SER A 24 -4.51 7.06 20.84
CA SER A 24 -5.40 5.90 20.86
C SER A 24 -5.41 5.14 19.52
N CYS A 25 -5.09 5.82 18.42
CA CYS A 25 -5.06 5.27 17.07
C CYS A 25 -3.65 5.14 16.49
N HIS A 26 -2.75 6.08 16.80
CA HIS A 26 -1.41 6.12 16.20
C HIS A 26 -0.27 5.73 17.16
N ASP A 27 -0.62 5.19 18.34
CA ASP A 27 0.29 4.92 19.45
C ASP A 27 0.92 6.20 20.04
N LYS A 28 1.44 6.12 21.27
CA LYS A 28 2.11 7.24 21.96
C LYS A 28 3.35 7.74 21.20
N ASP A 29 4.00 6.84 20.46
CA ASP A 29 5.22 7.12 19.69
C ASP A 29 4.90 7.48 18.22
N GLY A 30 3.63 7.51 17.81
CA GLY A 30 3.24 7.82 16.43
C GLY A 30 3.51 6.68 15.43
N LYS A 31 3.93 5.50 15.90
CA LYS A 31 4.28 4.36 15.03
C LYS A 31 3.09 3.72 14.34
N GLY A 32 1.88 4.16 14.64
CA GLY A 32 0.68 3.51 14.14
C GLY A 32 0.44 2.17 14.83
N GLN A 33 -0.67 1.55 14.45
CA GLN A 33 -1.04 0.21 14.88
C GLN A 33 -1.80 -0.44 13.73
N THR A 34 -2.29 -1.67 13.89
CA THR A 34 -3.06 -2.36 12.85
C THR A 34 -4.19 -1.45 12.32
N ASN A 35 -4.22 -1.26 10.99
CA ASN A 35 -5.14 -0.39 10.24
C ASN A 35 -4.94 1.14 10.40
N PHE A 36 -3.97 1.59 11.18
CA PHE A 36 -3.60 2.99 11.30
C PHE A 36 -2.18 3.21 10.81
N PRO A 37 -1.95 4.24 9.96
CA PRO A 37 -0.63 4.46 9.40
C PRO A 37 0.38 4.84 10.47
N ASN A 38 1.62 4.45 10.22
CA ASN A 38 2.78 4.91 10.95
C ASN A 38 3.05 6.37 10.54
N LEU A 39 3.01 7.28 11.51
CA LEU A 39 3.25 8.71 11.30
C LEU A 39 4.73 9.09 11.43
N THR A 40 5.57 8.17 11.89
CA THR A 40 7.03 8.34 12.01
C THR A 40 7.80 7.87 10.80
N ASP A 41 7.15 7.09 9.93
CA ASP A 41 7.76 6.65 8.70
C ASP A 41 7.76 7.77 7.64
N GLN A 42 8.45 7.47 6.55
CA GLN A 42 8.45 8.34 5.38
C GLN A 42 7.34 7.94 4.38
N ALA A 43 6.55 6.90 4.66
CA ALA A 43 5.57 6.30 3.77
C ALA A 43 4.15 6.83 4.05
N TRP A 44 3.86 8.01 3.51
CA TRP A 44 2.57 8.69 3.71
C TRP A 44 1.54 8.35 2.63
N PHE A 45 0.39 7.76 3.02
CA PHE A 45 -0.72 7.49 2.08
C PHE A 45 -1.33 8.75 1.44
N TRP A 46 -1.37 9.87 2.18
CA TRP A 46 -2.06 11.11 1.77
C TRP A 46 -1.13 12.33 1.67
N GLY A 47 0.19 12.11 1.74
CA GLY A 47 1.23 13.14 1.70
C GLY A 47 1.61 13.71 3.07
N GLY A 48 2.91 13.95 3.26
CA GLY A 48 3.52 14.36 4.53
C GLY A 48 3.86 15.85 4.66
N SER A 49 3.44 16.71 3.73
CA SER A 49 3.66 18.17 3.89
C SER A 49 2.78 18.74 4.99
N GLU A 50 3.21 19.83 5.63
CA GLU A 50 2.44 20.48 6.70
C GLU A 50 1.01 20.79 6.26
N ALA A 51 0.83 21.33 5.05
CA ALA A 51 -0.49 21.63 4.50
C ALA A 51 -1.36 20.37 4.31
N GLN A 52 -0.79 19.24 3.86
CA GLN A 52 -1.52 17.97 3.67
C GLN A 52 -1.91 17.32 5.01
N ILE A 53 -1.01 17.39 6.00
CA ILE A 53 -1.27 16.91 7.35
C ILE A 53 -2.36 17.77 7.99
N THR A 54 -2.27 19.10 7.89
CA THR A 54 -3.33 20.00 8.34
C THR A 54 -4.65 19.68 7.67
N GLN A 55 -4.68 19.53 6.34
CA GLN A 55 -5.90 19.17 5.62
C GLN A 55 -6.50 17.85 6.10
N THR A 56 -5.66 16.84 6.36
CA THR A 56 -6.06 15.52 6.85
C THR A 56 -6.65 15.60 8.26
N ILE A 57 -6.05 16.39 9.15
CA ILE A 57 -6.56 16.62 10.50
C ILE A 57 -7.87 17.42 10.46
N THR A 58 -7.98 18.41 9.57
CA THR A 58 -9.16 19.28 9.47
C THR A 58 -10.38 18.56 8.88
N HIS A 59 -10.19 17.76 7.83
CA HIS A 59 -11.31 17.20 7.06
C HIS A 59 -11.47 15.68 7.21
N GLY A 60 -10.51 15.01 7.85
CA GLY A 60 -10.41 13.56 7.82
C GLY A 60 -10.07 13.02 6.42
N ARG A 61 -9.87 11.70 6.33
CA ARG A 61 -9.62 10.96 5.08
C ARG A 61 -10.46 9.69 5.06
N LYS A 62 -10.85 9.24 3.87
CA LYS A 62 -11.55 7.96 3.64
C LYS A 62 -10.79 7.17 2.57
N ALA A 63 -10.24 6.02 2.92
CA ALA A 63 -9.71 5.07 1.94
C ALA A 63 -10.85 4.17 1.44
N ILE A 64 -11.03 4.06 0.13
CA ILE A 64 -12.02 3.15 -0.48
C ILE A 64 -11.30 2.31 -1.52
N MET A 65 -11.25 0.99 -1.32
CA MET A 65 -10.85 0.03 -2.35
C MET A 65 -12.09 -0.37 -3.15
N PRO A 66 -12.15 -0.10 -4.46
CA PRO A 66 -13.31 -0.40 -5.30
C PRO A 66 -13.44 -1.91 -5.57
N ALA A 67 -14.62 -2.33 -6.01
CA ALA A 67 -14.91 -3.72 -6.35
C ALA A 67 -14.40 -4.09 -7.75
N TRP A 68 -13.38 -4.94 -7.81
CA TRP A 68 -12.74 -5.35 -9.07
C TRP A 68 -13.33 -6.61 -9.70
N GLY A 69 -14.17 -7.36 -8.99
CA GLY A 69 -14.74 -8.64 -9.45
C GLY A 69 -15.46 -8.58 -10.80
N PRO A 70 -16.40 -7.63 -11.01
CA PRO A 70 -17.10 -7.50 -12.29
C PRO A 70 -16.17 -7.21 -13.48
N MET A 71 -15.05 -6.55 -13.21
CA MET A 71 -14.08 -6.13 -14.23
C MET A 71 -13.06 -7.22 -14.53
N LEU A 72 -12.51 -7.86 -13.50
CA LEU A 72 -11.43 -8.85 -13.63
C LEU A 72 -11.94 -10.23 -14.00
N LYS A 73 -13.23 -10.52 -13.74
CA LYS A 73 -13.82 -11.86 -13.86
C LYS A 73 -13.06 -12.88 -13.01
N GLU A 74 -13.59 -14.09 -12.90
CA GLU A 74 -13.13 -15.06 -11.90
C GLU A 74 -11.62 -15.37 -12.00
N LYS A 75 -11.13 -15.70 -13.21
CA LYS A 75 -9.70 -16.01 -13.42
C LYS A 75 -8.77 -14.81 -13.23
N GLY A 76 -9.22 -13.60 -13.54
CA GLY A 76 -8.41 -12.39 -13.38
C GLY A 76 -8.22 -12.03 -11.92
N VAL A 77 -9.26 -12.19 -11.08
CA VAL A 77 -9.16 -12.01 -9.63
C VAL A 77 -8.19 -13.02 -9.03
N THR A 78 -8.28 -14.29 -9.42
CA THR A 78 -7.38 -15.36 -8.93
C THR A 78 -5.92 -15.08 -9.29
N ASN A 79 -5.64 -14.64 -10.52
CA ASN A 79 -4.27 -14.34 -10.93
C ASN A 79 -3.68 -13.14 -10.17
N VAL A 80 -4.41 -12.03 -10.07
CA VAL A 80 -3.96 -10.83 -9.37
C VAL A 80 -3.76 -11.11 -7.88
N ALA A 81 -4.63 -11.92 -7.28
CA ALA A 81 -4.48 -12.35 -5.88
C ALA A 81 -3.21 -13.17 -5.65
N ASN A 82 -2.89 -14.11 -6.56
CA ASN A 82 -1.67 -14.91 -6.47
C ASN A 82 -0.40 -14.08 -6.70
N TYR A 83 -0.46 -13.08 -7.56
CA TYR A 83 0.65 -12.18 -7.82
C TYR A 83 0.94 -11.22 -6.65
N VAL A 84 -0.07 -10.62 -6.03
CA VAL A 84 0.10 -9.81 -4.80
C VAL A 84 0.69 -10.67 -3.67
N LYS A 85 0.26 -11.95 -3.60
CA LYS A 85 0.81 -12.92 -2.64
C LYS A 85 2.30 -13.20 -2.88
N SER A 86 2.72 -13.35 -4.13
CA SER A 86 4.13 -13.60 -4.44
C SER A 86 5.03 -12.37 -4.23
N ILE A 87 4.51 -11.16 -4.41
CA ILE A 87 5.19 -9.91 -4.06
C ILE A 87 5.44 -9.82 -2.55
N SER A 88 4.43 -10.17 -1.73
CA SER A 88 4.56 -10.19 -0.27
C SER A 88 5.51 -11.26 0.24
N ASP A 89 5.61 -12.39 -0.46
CA ASP A 89 6.46 -13.51 -0.07
C ASP A 89 7.88 -13.40 -0.65
N ASN A 90 8.15 -12.38 -1.49
CA ASN A 90 9.38 -12.23 -2.27
C ASN A 90 9.74 -13.52 -3.06
N THR A 91 8.73 -14.26 -3.49
CA THR A 91 8.87 -15.56 -4.19
C THR A 91 8.69 -15.45 -5.70
N PHE A 92 8.27 -14.28 -6.18
CA PHE A 92 8.14 -14.02 -7.61
C PHE A 92 9.50 -13.70 -8.23
N ASP A 93 9.98 -14.57 -9.12
CA ASP A 93 11.20 -14.38 -9.90
C ASP A 93 10.86 -14.24 -11.40
N GLU A 94 10.83 -12.99 -11.85
CA GLU A 94 10.48 -12.59 -13.21
C GLU A 94 11.60 -12.91 -14.23
N GLU A 95 12.86 -12.93 -13.80
CA GLU A 95 14.03 -13.19 -14.65
C GLU A 95 14.09 -14.66 -15.08
N LYS A 96 13.77 -15.54 -14.13
CA LYS A 96 13.63 -16.97 -14.38
C LYS A 96 12.48 -17.29 -15.33
N THR A 97 11.43 -16.46 -15.36
CA THR A 97 10.30 -16.65 -16.27
C THR A 97 10.58 -16.15 -17.70
N ARG A 98 11.48 -15.17 -17.89
CA ARG A 98 11.83 -14.60 -19.23
C ARG A 98 12.99 -15.31 -19.93
N SER A 99 13.94 -15.86 -19.19
CA SER A 99 15.10 -16.59 -19.77
C SER A 99 14.78 -18.02 -20.21
N TRP A 100 13.52 -18.44 -20.04
CA TRP A 100 13.05 -19.71 -20.54
C TRP A 100 13.19 -19.75 -22.08
N PRO A 101 13.87 -20.77 -22.64
CA PRO A 101 14.05 -20.88 -24.08
C PRO A 101 12.68 -20.92 -24.77
N SER A 102 12.58 -20.36 -25.98
CA SER A 102 11.33 -20.17 -26.73
C SER A 102 10.44 -21.43 -26.86
N LYS A 103 11.01 -22.63 -26.70
CA LYS A 103 10.27 -23.90 -26.60
C LYS A 103 9.35 -24.02 -25.39
N ILE A 104 9.66 -23.32 -24.30
CA ILE A 104 8.81 -23.29 -23.10
C ILE A 104 7.86 -22.09 -23.12
N GLN A 105 8.23 -20.99 -23.78
CA GLN A 105 7.33 -19.86 -24.02
C GLN A 105 6.19 -20.21 -24.99
N ALA A 106 6.37 -21.18 -25.89
CA ALA A 106 5.32 -21.75 -26.74
C ALA A 106 4.22 -22.51 -25.97
N SER A 107 4.46 -22.92 -24.72
CA SER A 107 3.41 -23.48 -23.84
C SER A 107 2.44 -22.39 -23.35
N LEU A 108 2.87 -21.12 -23.37
CA LEU A 108 2.10 -19.99 -22.85
C LEU A 108 1.69 -18.97 -23.93
N CYS A 109 2.34 -18.97 -25.09
CA CYS A 109 2.05 -18.06 -26.20
C CYS A 109 1.93 -18.84 -27.51
N GLY A 110 0.72 -19.20 -27.92
CA GLY A 110 0.55 -19.89 -29.20
C GLY A 110 -0.77 -20.62 -29.42
N LEU A 111 -1.87 -19.86 -29.46
CA LEU A 111 -2.92 -20.02 -30.48
C LEU A 111 -3.42 -21.46 -30.75
N SER A 112 -4.58 -21.81 -30.18
CA SER A 112 -5.50 -22.83 -30.71
C SER A 112 -5.00 -24.30 -30.81
N TRP A 113 -3.73 -24.60 -30.52
CA TRP A 113 -3.09 -25.89 -30.83
C TRP A 113 -2.47 -26.59 -29.61
N CYS A 114 -3.21 -26.64 -28.49
CA CYS A 114 -2.97 -27.61 -27.41
C CYS A 114 -3.73 -28.94 -27.64
N LYS A 115 -4.18 -29.19 -28.88
CA LYS A 115 -4.58 -30.52 -29.36
C LYS A 115 -3.42 -31.03 -30.21
N PHE A 116 -3.01 -32.29 -30.04
CA PHE A 116 -1.87 -32.93 -30.74
C PHE A 116 -0.53 -32.47 -30.14
N THR A 117 0.12 -33.21 -29.24
CA THR A 117 0.70 -34.53 -29.50
C THR A 117 0.93 -35.30 -28.18
N ARG A 118 0.23 -36.44 -28.07
CA ARG A 118 0.34 -37.57 -27.12
C ARG A 118 0.49 -37.27 -25.63
#